data_AF-A0A7S0GCN8-F1
#
_entry.id   AF-A0A7S0GCN8-F1
#
_cell.length_a   1.000
_cell.length_b   1.000
_cell.length_c   1.000
_cell.angle_alpha   90.00
_cell.angle_beta   90.00
_cell.angle_gamma   90.00
#
_symmetry.space_group_name_H-M   'P 1'
#
loop_
_entity.id
_entity.type
_entity.pdbx_description
1 polymer ?
#
loop_
_entity_poly.entity_id
_entity_poly.type
_entity_poly.pdbx_seq_one_letter_code
_entity_poly.pdbx_strand_id
1 'polypeptide(L)'
;MGPFTYLPTMIFIFLLISTRTYGFVQILPGVRTRDCHMKQNAARSCDSHVLKSSTVEVVSLRGGAEIKLRHQLQIGGLEADGDLTGLKMWPTTSEPMFTTLKKVILPAMHKEKESDSARPLRILELGSGCGLLGISLASLGEEVILTDPAVSFWNTETESGDVMSTLDHLRANIELNSKVVQNRAGAAKLFWGNEEDLDNIENEGPFDLIIGSELLYYVDSFPGLLATIQRLGKGGVP
;
A
#
# COMPACT_ATOMS: atom_id res chain seq x y z
N MET A 1 -23.55 -37.93 2.81
CA MET A 1 -22.13 -37.64 3.11
C MET A 1 -21.43 -37.34 1.80
N GLY A 2 -21.05 -36.08 1.59
CA GLY A 2 -20.22 -35.60 0.48
C GLY A 2 -19.52 -34.34 0.99
N PRO A 3 -18.21 -34.15 0.73
CA PRO A 3 -17.44 -33.13 1.41
C PRO A 3 -17.77 -31.75 0.85
N PHE A 4 -18.26 -30.87 1.71
CA PHE A 4 -18.31 -29.44 1.46
C PHE A 4 -16.87 -28.92 1.39
N THR A 5 -16.49 -28.39 0.24
CA THR A 5 -15.25 -27.65 0.06
C THR A 5 -15.32 -26.36 0.85
N TYR A 6 -14.58 -26.30 1.95
CA TYR A 6 -14.29 -25.08 2.70
C TYR A 6 -13.49 -24.13 1.80
N LEU A 7 -14.08 -23.01 1.39
CA LEU A 7 -13.31 -21.83 1.01
C LEU A 7 -12.86 -21.14 2.31
N PRO A 8 -11.56 -20.87 2.52
CA PRO A 8 -11.14 -20.08 3.66
C PRO A 8 -11.64 -18.65 3.47
N THR A 9 -12.42 -18.21 4.44
CA THR A 9 -12.90 -16.85 4.59
C THR A 9 -11.68 -15.93 4.73
N MET A 10 -11.43 -15.06 3.75
CA MET A 10 -10.40 -14.02 3.84
C MET A 10 -10.72 -13.12 5.02
N ILE A 11 -9.87 -13.18 6.04
CA ILE A 11 -9.90 -12.30 7.20
C ILE A 11 -9.28 -10.96 6.74
N PHE A 12 -10.11 -9.94 6.54
CA PHE A 12 -9.65 -8.57 6.33
C PHE A 12 -9.34 -7.93 7.69
N ILE A 13 -8.07 -7.93 8.10
CA ILE A 13 -7.62 -7.15 9.27
C ILE A 13 -7.13 -5.79 8.76
N PHE A 14 -7.83 -4.74 9.19
CA PHE A 14 -7.38 -3.36 9.13
C PHE A 14 -6.38 -3.16 10.27
N LEU A 15 -5.11 -3.01 9.96
CA LEU A 15 -4.16 -2.56 10.96
C LEU A 15 -4.11 -1.03 10.94
N LEU A 16 -4.82 -0.43 11.90
CA LEU A 16 -4.79 1.00 12.15
C LEU A 16 -4.22 1.18 13.55
N ILE A 17 -2.94 1.53 13.63
CA ILE A 17 -2.27 1.76 14.91
C ILE A 17 -2.10 3.26 15.07
N SER A 18 -2.92 3.82 15.95
CA SER A 18 -2.71 5.17 16.49
C SER A 18 -1.52 5.12 17.45
N THR A 19 -0.54 6.00 17.26
CA THR A 19 0.64 6.14 18.14
C THR A 19 0.38 7.04 19.36
N ARG A 20 -0.86 7.49 19.56
CA ARG A 20 -1.27 8.25 20.75
C ARG A 20 -2.39 7.51 21.48
N THR A 21 -2.16 7.21 22.75
CA THR A 21 -3.18 6.75 23.69
C THR A 21 -4.34 7.72 23.72
N TYR A 22 -5.55 7.23 23.41
CA TYR A 22 -6.84 7.37 24.12
C TYR A 22 -8.00 7.14 23.12
N GLY A 23 -8.87 6.15 23.40
CA GLY A 23 -10.23 6.09 22.83
C GLY A 23 -10.53 4.93 21.86
N PHE A 24 -11.51 4.10 22.22
CA PHE A 24 -12.08 2.99 21.45
C PHE A 24 -12.70 3.45 20.11
N VAL A 25 -12.40 2.76 19.01
CA VAL A 25 -13.23 2.77 17.78
C VAL A 25 -13.89 1.41 17.62
N GLN A 26 -15.19 1.37 17.92
CA GLN A 26 -16.05 0.20 17.74
C GLN A 26 -16.49 0.13 16.26
N ILE A 27 -16.16 -0.98 15.58
CA ILE A 27 -16.54 -1.23 14.18
C ILE A 27 -18.04 -1.54 14.13
N LEU A 28 -18.82 -0.68 13.46
CA LEU A 28 -20.23 -0.94 13.16
C LEU A 28 -20.37 -1.71 11.82
N PRO A 29 -21.27 -2.71 11.72
CA PRO A 29 -21.49 -3.43 10.48
C PRO A 29 -22.45 -2.65 9.58
N GLY A 30 -22.07 -2.47 8.31
CA GLY A 30 -23.02 -2.13 7.26
C GLY A 30 -22.50 -1.21 6.15
N VAL A 31 -21.80 -1.77 5.17
CA VAL A 31 -21.70 -1.15 3.84
C VAL A 31 -21.98 -2.24 2.81
N ARG A 32 -23.10 -2.10 2.07
CA ARG A 32 -23.36 -2.87 0.85
C ARG A 32 -22.59 -2.22 -0.29
N THR A 33 -21.70 -2.96 -0.92
CA THR A 33 -21.07 -2.56 -2.17
C THR A 33 -22.06 -2.77 -3.32
N ARG A 34 -22.11 -1.81 -4.26
CA ARG A 34 -22.74 -1.99 -5.57
C ARG A 34 -21.63 -2.08 -6.61
N ASP A 35 -21.81 -2.99 -7.56
CA ASP A 35 -20.87 -3.34 -8.61
C ASP A 35 -20.35 -2.13 -9.39
N CYS A 36 -19.02 -2.04 -9.51
CA CYS A 36 -18.35 -1.13 -10.42
C CYS A 36 -17.96 -1.92 -11.68
N HIS A 37 -18.52 -1.57 -12.83
CA HIS A 37 -18.19 -2.21 -14.10
C HIS A 37 -16.80 -1.77 -14.60
N MET A 38 -15.81 -2.66 -14.51
CA MET A 38 -14.56 -2.60 -15.26
C MET A 38 -14.82 -2.88 -16.75
N LYS A 39 -14.34 -2.01 -17.64
CA LYS A 39 -14.23 -2.31 -19.07
C LYS A 39 -12.78 -2.66 -19.39
N GLN A 40 -12.51 -3.94 -19.65
CA GLN A 40 -11.26 -4.40 -20.25
C GLN A 40 -11.41 -4.42 -21.77
N ASN A 41 -10.50 -3.78 -22.50
CA ASN A 41 -10.33 -3.98 -23.94
C ASN A 41 -9.15 -4.93 -24.15
N ALA A 42 -9.43 -6.14 -24.62
CA ALA A 42 -8.42 -7.14 -24.99
C ALA A 42 -8.30 -7.20 -26.53
N ALA A 43 -7.13 -6.90 -27.06
CA ALA A 43 -6.76 -7.26 -28.43
C ALA A 43 -5.87 -8.52 -28.37
N ARG A 44 -6.29 -9.59 -29.07
CA ARG A 44 -5.53 -10.83 -29.22
C ARG A 44 -4.74 -10.82 -30.52
N SER A 45 -3.48 -11.26 -30.47
CA SER A 45 -2.80 -11.95 -31.56
C SER A 45 -1.70 -12.84 -30.98
N CYS A 46 -1.68 -14.11 -31.38
CA CYS A 46 -0.65 -15.08 -31.05
C CYS A 46 0.59 -14.81 -31.92
N ASP A 47 1.73 -14.56 -31.29
CA ASP A 47 3.07 -14.89 -31.78
C ASP A 47 4.03 -14.84 -30.59
N SER A 48 5.08 -15.67 -30.62
CA SER A 48 6.03 -15.94 -29.52
C SER A 48 6.99 -14.78 -29.21
N HIS A 49 6.45 -13.58 -29.09
CA HIS A 49 7.15 -12.39 -28.63
C HIS A 49 6.83 -12.18 -27.15
N VAL A 50 7.85 -11.93 -26.34
CA VAL A 50 7.70 -11.45 -24.96
C VAL A 50 6.79 -10.20 -25.01
N LEU A 51 5.55 -10.37 -24.58
CA LEU A 51 4.53 -9.31 -24.59
C LEU A 51 4.87 -8.30 -23.51
N LYS A 52 5.38 -7.14 -23.93
CA LYS A 52 5.57 -5.94 -23.08
C LYS A 52 4.22 -5.62 -22.40
N SER A 53 4.11 -5.77 -21.07
CA SER A 53 2.81 -5.56 -20.38
C SER A 53 2.93 -4.89 -19.02
N SER A 54 3.74 -3.83 -18.93
CA SER A 54 3.44 -2.81 -17.93
C SER A 54 2.38 -1.85 -18.49
N THR A 55 1.44 -1.48 -17.64
CA THR A 55 0.40 -0.50 -17.99
C THR A 55 0.37 0.56 -16.91
N VAL A 56 0.26 1.82 -17.35
CA VAL A 56 -0.08 2.92 -16.46
C VAL A 56 -1.59 3.04 -16.45
N GLU A 57 -2.20 2.75 -15.30
CA GLU A 57 -3.62 2.93 -15.07
C GLU A 57 -3.85 4.25 -14.32
N VAL A 58 -4.95 4.93 -14.67
CA VAL A 58 -5.43 6.09 -13.93
C VAL A 58 -6.55 5.63 -13.01
N VAL A 59 -6.31 5.74 -11.71
CA VAL A 59 -7.27 5.38 -10.67
C VAL A 59 -7.88 6.64 -10.11
N SER A 60 -9.20 6.76 -10.25
CA SER A 60 -9.98 7.86 -9.66
C SER A 60 -10.64 7.37 -8.37
N LEU A 61 -10.10 7.77 -7.23
CA LEU A 61 -10.75 7.51 -5.93
C LEU A 61 -11.74 8.63 -5.60
N ARG A 62 -12.89 8.31 -4.99
CA ARG A 62 -13.97 9.28 -4.84
C ARG A 62 -13.57 10.48 -3.97
N GLY A 63 -13.41 11.62 -4.64
CA GLY A 63 -12.95 12.87 -4.06
C GLY A 63 -11.47 12.87 -3.65
N GLY A 64 -10.68 11.93 -4.14
CA GLY A 64 -9.23 12.07 -4.22
C GLY A 64 -8.81 12.71 -5.55
N ALA A 65 -7.51 12.89 -5.75
CA ALA A 65 -6.96 13.17 -7.07
C ALA A 65 -7.01 11.93 -7.96
N GLU A 66 -6.86 12.12 -9.27
CA GLU A 66 -6.57 11.01 -10.18
C GLU A 66 -5.13 10.55 -9.96
N ILE A 67 -4.95 9.29 -9.58
CA ILE A 67 -3.65 8.72 -9.28
C ILE A 67 -3.21 7.85 -10.45
N LYS A 68 -2.01 8.09 -10.96
CA LYS A 68 -1.41 7.30 -12.04
C LYS A 68 -0.53 6.22 -11.44
N LEU A 69 -0.81 4.96 -11.74
CA LEU A 69 -0.01 3.85 -11.23
C LEU A 69 0.44 2.96 -12.36
N ARG A 70 1.75 2.70 -12.38
CA ARG A 70 2.31 1.59 -13.12
C ARG A 70 2.12 0.32 -12.30
N HIS A 71 1.65 -0.74 -12.96
CA HIS A 71 1.63 -2.10 -12.45
C HIS A 71 2.19 -3.04 -13.51
N GLN A 72 2.78 -4.16 -13.10
CA GLN A 72 3.30 -5.18 -14.02
C GLN A 72 2.39 -6.40 -14.01
N LEU A 73 1.85 -6.73 -15.19
CA LEU A 73 0.95 -7.86 -15.39
C LEU A 73 1.71 -9.18 -15.59
N GLN A 74 2.92 -9.11 -16.14
CA GLN A 74 3.80 -10.26 -16.31
C GLN A 74 5.08 -10.05 -15.49
N ILE A 75 5.35 -11.03 -14.65
CA ILE A 75 6.45 -11.01 -13.72
C ILE A 75 7.44 -12.09 -14.17
N GLY A 76 8.58 -11.66 -14.74
CA GLY A 76 9.73 -12.52 -14.91
C GLY A 76 10.51 -12.56 -13.60
N GLY A 77 10.40 -13.64 -12.84
CA GLY A 77 11.17 -13.81 -11.61
C GLY A 77 12.58 -14.32 -11.92
N LEU A 78 13.61 -13.64 -11.42
CA LEU A 78 14.79 -14.35 -10.91
C LEU A 78 14.32 -15.03 -9.63
N GLU A 79 14.65 -16.30 -9.40
CA GLU A 79 14.26 -17.03 -8.18
C GLU A 79 14.63 -16.21 -6.93
N ALA A 80 13.64 -15.54 -6.34
CA ALA A 80 13.76 -14.80 -5.10
C ALA A 80 12.45 -15.01 -4.33
N ASP A 81 12.57 -15.29 -3.05
CA ASP A 81 11.50 -15.74 -2.13
C ASP A 81 10.34 -14.73 -1.90
N GLY A 82 10.28 -13.64 -2.68
CA GLY A 82 9.16 -12.70 -2.68
C GLY A 82 8.22 -13.01 -3.85
N ASP A 83 6.95 -13.33 -3.56
CA ASP A 83 5.97 -13.27 -4.63
C ASP A 83 5.89 -11.80 -5.09
N LEU A 84 6.09 -11.54 -6.38
CA LEU A 84 6.19 -10.19 -6.92
C LEU A 84 4.80 -9.51 -7.02
N THR A 85 3.92 -9.85 -6.06
CA THR A 85 2.56 -9.35 -5.87
C THR A 85 2.51 -7.87 -5.56
N GLY A 86 3.60 -7.30 -5.02
CA GLY A 86 3.77 -5.86 -4.83
C GLY A 86 3.71 -5.05 -6.13
N LEU A 87 3.84 -5.70 -7.30
CA LEU A 87 3.74 -5.06 -8.61
C LEU A 87 2.31 -5.06 -9.20
N LYS A 88 1.33 -5.61 -8.47
CA LYS A 88 -0.07 -5.68 -8.87
C LYS A 88 -0.91 -4.67 -8.10
N MET A 89 -1.92 -4.12 -8.76
CA MET A 89 -2.96 -3.35 -8.08
C MET A 89 -3.98 -4.33 -7.46
N TRP A 90 -4.28 -4.14 -6.18
CA TRP A 90 -5.22 -5.00 -5.48
C TRP A 90 -6.57 -4.31 -5.26
N PRO A 91 -7.72 -5.01 -5.46
CA PRO A 91 -9.04 -4.41 -5.38
C PRO A 91 -9.37 -3.74 -4.04
N THR A 92 -8.87 -4.25 -2.92
CA THR A 92 -9.25 -3.74 -1.58
C THR A 92 -8.55 -2.41 -1.25
N THR A 93 -7.39 -2.17 -1.84
CA THR A 93 -6.64 -0.90 -1.73
C THR A 93 -7.42 0.28 -2.34
N SER A 94 -8.36 0.02 -3.27
CA SER A 94 -9.02 1.06 -4.07
C SER A 94 -9.94 1.99 -3.26
N GLU A 95 -11.17 1.58 -2.98
CA GLU A 95 -12.20 2.49 -2.43
C GLU A 95 -12.46 2.36 -0.93
N PRO A 96 -12.68 1.16 -0.35
CA PRO A 96 -13.24 1.07 1.00
C PRO A 96 -12.28 1.60 2.08
N MET A 97 -11.00 1.27 1.98
CA MET A 97 -9.99 1.70 2.93
C MET A 97 -9.71 3.21 2.79
N PHE A 98 -9.49 3.68 1.55
CA PHE A 98 -9.29 5.11 1.29
C PHE A 98 -10.48 5.96 1.75
N THR A 99 -11.71 5.53 1.45
CA THR A 99 -12.92 6.22 1.89
C THR A 99 -13.02 6.27 3.42
N THR A 100 -12.67 5.19 4.12
CA THR A 100 -12.68 5.14 5.59
C THR A 100 -11.64 6.09 6.18
N LEU A 101 -10.40 6.02 5.68
CA LEU A 101 -9.33 6.89 6.11
C LEU A 101 -9.69 8.36 5.91
N LYS A 102 -10.09 8.73 4.69
CA LYS A 102 -10.43 10.10 4.33
C LYS A 102 -11.62 10.66 5.10
N LYS A 103 -12.69 9.89 5.28
CA LYS A 103 -13.95 10.42 5.86
C LYS A 103 -14.04 10.31 7.37
N VAL A 104 -13.31 9.37 7.97
CA VAL A 104 -13.45 9.05 9.38
C VAL A 104 -12.14 9.30 10.12
N ILE A 105 -11.05 8.64 9.69
CA ILE A 105 -9.80 8.63 10.46
C ILE A 105 -9.06 9.97 10.37
N LEU A 106 -8.73 10.46 9.17
CA LEU A 106 -8.00 11.72 9.02
C LEU A 106 -8.72 12.90 9.70
N PRO A 107 -10.05 13.10 9.52
CA PRO A 107 -10.75 14.18 10.20
C PRO A 107 -10.74 14.05 11.73
N ALA A 108 -10.87 12.83 12.26
CA ALA A 108 -10.80 12.59 13.70
C ALA A 108 -9.39 12.90 14.26
N MET A 109 -8.35 12.42 13.59
CA MET A 109 -6.96 12.65 13.99
C MET A 109 -6.57 14.13 13.91
N HIS A 110 -6.99 14.84 12.86
CA HIS A 110 -6.78 16.29 12.75
C HIS A 110 -7.52 17.07 13.82
N LYS A 111 -8.72 16.62 14.25
CA LYS A 111 -9.48 17.25 15.32
C LYS A 111 -8.85 17.02 16.71
N GLU A 112 -8.33 15.82 16.96
CA GLU A 112 -7.66 15.46 18.21
C GLU A 112 -6.30 16.14 18.39
N LYS A 113 -5.71 16.62 17.30
CA LYS A 113 -4.52 17.47 17.29
C LYS A 113 -4.91 18.88 17.81
N GLU A 114 -5.34 18.99 19.07
CA GLU A 114 -5.55 20.26 19.75
C GLU A 114 -4.19 20.98 19.88
N SER A 115 -4.05 22.13 19.21
CA SER A 115 -2.92 23.11 19.23
C SER A 115 -2.21 23.33 17.87
N ASP A 116 -2.53 24.49 17.27
CA ASP A 116 -1.69 25.45 16.51
C ASP A 116 -0.76 25.02 15.36
N SER A 117 -0.65 23.74 15.02
CA SER A 117 0.01 23.33 13.78
C SER A 117 -0.98 22.56 12.93
N ALA A 118 -1.57 23.24 11.94
CA ALA A 118 -2.28 22.64 10.81
C ALA A 118 -1.31 21.86 9.89
N ARG A 119 -0.33 21.16 10.48
CA ARG A 119 0.65 20.38 9.75
C ARG A 119 0.00 19.07 9.28
N PRO A 120 0.39 18.58 8.10
CA PRO A 120 0.08 17.24 7.64
C PRO A 120 0.30 16.17 8.72
N LEU A 121 -0.53 15.14 8.75
CA LEU A 121 -0.24 13.91 9.47
C LEU A 121 0.93 13.20 8.79
N ARG A 122 1.84 12.68 9.60
CA ARG A 122 2.95 11.85 9.13
C ARG A 122 2.51 10.40 9.18
N ILE A 123 2.40 9.76 8.03
CA ILE A 123 1.84 8.43 7.86
C ILE A 123 2.93 7.49 7.37
N LEU A 124 3.06 6.32 8.00
CA LEU A 124 3.86 5.22 7.51
C LEU A 124 2.93 4.17 6.89
N GLU A 125 3.17 3.80 5.64
CA GLU A 125 2.48 2.70 4.98
C GLU A 125 3.42 1.48 4.90
N LEU A 126 2.98 0.37 5.51
CA LEU A 126 3.64 -0.92 5.43
C LEU A 126 3.19 -1.66 4.18
N GLY A 127 4.12 -2.21 3.40
CA GLY A 127 3.81 -3.04 2.23
C GLY A 127 3.03 -2.29 1.16
N SER A 128 3.55 -1.15 0.72
CA SER A 128 2.89 -0.24 -0.21
C SER A 128 2.66 -0.83 -1.60
N GLY A 129 3.46 -1.81 -2.04
CA GLY A 129 3.37 -2.36 -3.39
C GLY A 129 3.49 -1.26 -4.45
N CYS A 130 2.44 -1.07 -5.26
CA CYS A 130 2.38 0.02 -6.23
C CYS A 130 2.20 1.42 -5.59
N GLY A 131 1.80 1.51 -4.33
CA GLY A 131 1.65 2.77 -3.58
C GLY A 131 0.31 3.47 -3.73
N LEU A 132 -0.74 2.80 -4.22
CA LEU A 132 -2.05 3.44 -4.47
C LEU A 132 -2.57 4.20 -3.26
N LEU A 133 -2.63 3.54 -2.10
CA LEU A 133 -3.22 4.11 -0.91
C LEU A 133 -2.35 5.25 -0.35
N GLY A 134 -1.06 5.03 -0.13
CA GLY A 134 -0.14 6.06 0.33
C GLY A 134 -0.07 7.30 -0.58
N ILE A 135 0.03 7.13 -1.90
CA ILE A 135 0.03 8.24 -2.87
C ILE A 135 -1.31 8.98 -2.83
N SER A 136 -2.43 8.26 -2.68
CA SER A 136 -3.75 8.88 -2.55
C SER A 136 -3.86 9.72 -1.29
N LEU A 137 -3.35 9.25 -0.15
CA LEU A 137 -3.32 10.03 1.10
C LEU A 137 -2.41 11.25 0.99
N ALA A 138 -1.24 11.10 0.34
CA ALA A 138 -0.35 12.24 0.07
C ALA A 138 -1.02 13.31 -0.81
N SER A 139 -1.84 12.90 -1.77
CA SER A 139 -2.63 13.80 -2.60
C SER A 139 -3.71 14.59 -1.83
N LEU A 140 -4.12 14.10 -0.65
CA LEU A 140 -5.01 14.81 0.27
C LEU A 140 -4.28 15.83 1.15
N GLY A 141 -2.94 15.88 1.07
CA GLY A 141 -2.13 16.81 1.83
C GLY A 141 -1.40 16.22 3.03
N GLU A 142 -1.49 14.90 3.26
CA GLU A 142 -0.74 14.21 4.31
C GLU A 142 0.70 13.93 3.89
N GLU A 143 1.62 13.78 4.84
CA GLU A 143 3.01 13.36 4.58
C GLU A 143 3.10 11.84 4.74
N VAL A 144 3.52 11.12 3.71
CA VAL A 144 3.49 9.66 3.67
C VAL A 144 4.87 9.10 3.34
N ILE A 145 5.36 8.19 4.18
CA ILE A 145 6.47 7.29 3.86
C ILE A 145 5.89 5.95 3.46
N LEU A 146 6.03 5.61 2.19
CA LEU A 146 5.61 4.35 1.59
C LEU A 146 6.77 3.35 1.72
N THR A 147 6.49 2.12 2.15
CA THR A 147 7.55 1.12 2.38
C THR A 147 7.32 -0.20 1.68
N ASP A 148 8.41 -0.80 1.20
CA ASP A 148 8.41 -2.09 0.51
C ASP A 148 9.79 -2.78 0.66
N PRO A 149 9.91 -4.12 0.60
CA PRO A 149 11.17 -4.86 0.84
C PRO A 149 12.32 -4.65 -0.15
N ALA A 150 12.13 -3.88 -1.25
CA ALA A 150 13.12 -3.70 -2.31
C ALA A 150 13.56 -5.00 -3.01
N VAL A 151 12.62 -5.95 -3.21
CA VAL A 151 12.90 -7.22 -3.90
C VAL A 151 13.22 -6.93 -5.36
N SER A 152 14.36 -7.45 -5.85
CA SER A 152 14.76 -7.32 -7.25
C SER A 152 13.91 -8.22 -8.16
N PHE A 153 13.53 -7.69 -9.31
CA PHE A 153 12.83 -8.40 -10.36
C PHE A 153 13.30 -7.94 -11.73
N TRP A 154 12.94 -8.72 -12.74
CA TRP A 154 13.35 -8.47 -14.10
C TRP A 154 12.40 -7.45 -14.74
N ASN A 155 12.91 -6.27 -15.13
CA ASN A 155 12.07 -5.23 -15.72
C ASN A 155 11.74 -5.56 -17.17
N THR A 156 10.50 -5.96 -17.43
CA THR A 156 10.04 -6.29 -18.78
C THR A 156 9.68 -5.07 -19.64
N GLU A 157 9.85 -3.84 -19.14
CA GLU A 157 9.58 -2.61 -19.91
C GLU A 157 10.69 -2.27 -20.90
N THR A 158 11.94 -2.47 -20.49
CA THR A 158 13.13 -2.16 -21.29
C THR A 158 13.48 -3.33 -22.19
N GLU A 159 13.93 -3.07 -23.42
CA GLU A 159 14.32 -4.12 -24.37
C GLU A 159 15.60 -4.86 -23.95
N SER A 160 16.51 -4.16 -23.26
CA SER A 160 17.67 -4.73 -22.57
C SER A 160 17.26 -5.49 -21.32
N GLY A 161 16.28 -4.91 -20.62
CA GLY A 161 15.59 -5.59 -19.58
C GLY A 161 16.36 -5.60 -18.27
N ASP A 162 16.33 -4.43 -17.66
CA ASP A 162 17.23 -4.14 -16.57
C ASP A 162 16.67 -4.71 -15.25
N VAL A 163 17.53 -4.95 -14.27
CA VAL A 163 17.08 -5.33 -12.93
C VAL A 163 16.51 -4.10 -12.24
N MET A 164 15.27 -4.21 -11.74
CA MET A 164 14.59 -3.16 -10.97
C MET A 164 14.17 -3.75 -9.62
N SER A 165 14.14 -2.95 -8.55
CA SER A 165 13.56 -3.39 -7.27
C SER A 165 12.10 -2.94 -7.12
N THR A 166 11.32 -3.62 -6.28
CA THR A 166 9.96 -3.18 -5.91
C THR A 166 9.95 -1.75 -5.35
N LEU A 167 11.03 -1.35 -4.68
CA LEU A 167 11.21 0.01 -4.17
C LEU A 167 11.46 1.03 -5.29
N ASP A 168 12.21 0.67 -6.33
CA ASP A 168 12.39 1.54 -7.50
C ASP A 168 11.10 1.73 -8.28
N HIS A 169 10.30 0.66 -8.38
CA HIS A 169 8.97 0.71 -8.98
C HIS A 169 8.03 1.64 -8.20
N LEU A 170 8.02 1.54 -6.87
CA LEU A 170 7.26 2.42 -5.98
C LEU A 170 7.70 3.89 -6.13
N ARG A 171 9.01 4.16 -6.17
CA ARG A 171 9.54 5.52 -6.43
C ARG A 171 9.07 6.08 -7.77
N ALA A 172 9.07 5.26 -8.81
CA ALA A 172 8.60 5.69 -10.12
C ALA A 172 7.10 6.03 -10.11
N ASN A 173 6.28 5.28 -9.34
CA ASN A 173 4.87 5.61 -9.16
C ASN A 173 4.66 6.91 -8.38
N ILE A 174 5.48 7.20 -7.37
CA ILE A 174 5.45 8.50 -6.69
C ILE A 174 5.76 9.63 -7.69
N GLU A 175 6.80 9.47 -8.51
CA GLU A 175 7.20 10.49 -9.50
C GLU A 175 6.12 10.73 -10.56
N LEU A 176 5.40 9.69 -11.02
CA LEU A 176 4.25 9.85 -11.92
C LEU A 176 3.16 10.77 -11.36
N ASN A 177 3.12 10.94 -10.04
CA ASN A 177 2.16 11.75 -9.31
C ASN A 177 2.79 12.99 -8.66
N SER A 178 4.04 13.35 -8.99
CA SER A 178 4.79 14.46 -8.35
C SER A 178 4.03 15.79 -8.35
N LYS A 179 3.22 16.06 -9.38
CA LYS A 179 2.36 17.26 -9.44
C LYS A 179 1.26 17.31 -8.37
N VAL A 180 0.70 16.15 -8.00
CA VAL A 180 -0.40 16.08 -7.03
C VAL A 180 0.10 15.83 -5.60
N VAL A 181 1.19 15.07 -5.44
CA VAL A 181 1.77 14.79 -4.11
C VAL A 181 2.85 15.78 -3.68
N GLN A 182 3.43 16.55 -4.62
CA GLN A 182 4.56 17.45 -4.36
C GLN A 182 5.70 16.70 -3.64
N ASN A 183 6.14 17.19 -2.48
CA ASN A 183 7.16 16.57 -1.64
C ASN A 183 6.58 15.74 -0.48
N ARG A 184 5.29 15.40 -0.54
CA ARG A 184 4.60 14.72 0.57
C ARG A 184 4.60 13.20 0.50
N ALA A 185 5.20 12.60 -0.52
CA ALA A 185 5.34 11.16 -0.61
C ALA A 185 6.82 10.79 -0.77
N GLY A 186 7.31 9.93 0.12
CA GLY A 186 8.64 9.34 0.05
C GLY A 186 8.56 7.81 0.03
N ALA A 187 9.59 7.16 -0.49
CA ALA A 187 9.71 5.70 -0.47
C ALA A 187 10.95 5.26 0.29
N ALA A 188 10.78 4.35 1.25
CA ALA A 188 11.85 3.78 2.06
C ALA A 188 11.81 2.25 2.02
N LYS A 189 12.97 1.62 2.14
CA LYS A 189 13.06 0.16 2.23
C LYS A 189 12.53 -0.28 3.59
N LEU A 190 11.67 -1.30 3.61
CA LEU A 190 11.32 -2.02 4.83
C LEU A 190 11.04 -3.48 4.53
N PHE A 191 12.00 -4.35 4.85
CA PHE A 191 11.76 -5.77 4.99
C PHE A 191 11.29 -6.04 6.43
N TRP A 192 10.07 -6.56 6.61
CA TRP A 192 9.50 -6.70 7.94
C TRP A 192 10.33 -7.60 8.86
N GLY A 193 10.57 -7.13 10.09
CA GLY A 193 11.39 -7.82 11.09
C GLY A 193 12.90 -7.72 10.85
N ASN A 194 13.35 -6.99 9.83
CA ASN A 194 14.77 -6.68 9.66
C ASN A 194 15.15 -5.49 10.55
N GLU A 195 16.11 -5.69 11.46
CA GLU A 195 16.51 -4.67 12.45
C GLU A 195 17.08 -3.39 11.81
N GLU A 196 17.90 -3.51 10.76
CA GLU A 196 18.51 -2.35 10.09
C GLU A 196 17.44 -1.49 9.41
N ASP A 197 16.49 -2.12 8.71
CA ASP A 197 15.39 -1.41 8.07
C ASP A 197 14.47 -0.76 9.14
N LEU A 198 14.22 -1.43 10.27
CA LEU A 198 13.45 -0.88 11.38
C LEU A 198 14.12 0.34 11.99
N ASP A 199 15.42 0.28 12.27
CA ASP A 199 16.20 1.41 12.80
C ASP A 199 16.14 2.61 11.85
N ASN A 200 16.27 2.37 10.53
CA ASN A 200 16.14 3.42 9.52
C ASN A 200 14.76 4.07 9.53
N ILE A 201 13.68 3.28 9.59
CA ILE A 201 12.31 3.82 9.64
C ILE A 201 12.01 4.53 10.97
N GLU A 202 12.56 4.07 12.09
CA GLU A 202 12.41 4.78 13.37
C GLU A 202 13.03 6.17 13.32
N ASN A 203 14.16 6.34 12.63
CA ASN A 203 14.82 7.64 12.44
C ASN A 203 14.03 8.59 11.52
N GLU A 204 13.17 8.07 10.65
CA GLU A 204 12.22 8.86 9.86
C GLU A 204 11.00 9.33 10.69
N GLY A 205 10.76 8.72 11.87
CA GLY A 205 9.64 9.04 12.75
C GLY A 205 9.74 10.41 13.45
N PRO A 206 8.80 10.75 14.35
CA PRO A 206 7.62 9.97 14.72
C PRO A 206 6.54 10.02 13.64
N PHE A 207 5.78 8.93 13.51
CA PHE A 207 4.59 8.84 12.68
C PHE A 207 3.33 9.03 13.54
N ASP A 208 2.37 9.80 13.02
CA ASP A 208 1.06 9.97 13.64
C ASP A 208 0.19 8.71 13.40
N LEU A 209 0.37 8.04 12.25
CA LEU A 209 -0.43 6.89 11.84
C LEU A 209 0.41 5.83 11.12
N ILE A 210 0.22 4.56 11.45
CA ILE A 210 0.74 3.42 10.67
C ILE A 210 -0.44 2.70 10.03
N ILE A 211 -0.36 2.50 8.72
CA ILE A 211 -1.36 1.79 7.91
C ILE A 211 -0.70 0.66 7.12
N GLY A 212 -1.51 -0.28 6.66
CA GLY A 212 -1.13 -1.22 5.62
C GLY A 212 -2.37 -1.90 5.06
N SER A 213 -2.38 -2.12 3.75
CA SER A 213 -3.47 -2.77 3.03
C SER A 213 -3.03 -4.13 2.53
N GLU A 214 -3.81 -5.16 2.85
CA GLU A 214 -3.63 -6.52 2.30
C GLU A 214 -2.26 -7.14 2.61
N LEU A 215 -1.83 -7.05 3.88
CA LEU A 215 -0.53 -7.59 4.33
C LEU A 215 -0.55 -9.10 4.65
N LEU A 216 -1.73 -9.68 4.83
CA LEU A 216 -1.90 -11.02 5.41
C LEU A 216 -2.16 -12.12 4.36
N TYR A 217 -1.26 -12.26 3.39
CA TYR A 217 -1.36 -13.31 2.36
C TYR A 217 -0.23 -14.34 2.43
N TYR A 218 0.95 -13.97 2.95
CA TYR A 218 2.10 -14.85 3.07
C TYR A 218 2.38 -15.17 4.55
N VAL A 219 2.04 -16.38 4.99
CA VAL A 219 2.08 -16.76 6.42
C VAL A 219 3.47 -16.62 7.04
N ASP A 220 4.53 -16.90 6.28
CA ASP A 220 5.90 -16.81 6.80
C ASP A 220 6.35 -15.36 7.06
N SER A 221 5.64 -14.37 6.49
CA SER A 221 5.88 -12.95 6.79
C SER A 221 5.27 -12.50 8.13
N PHE A 222 4.36 -13.27 8.72
CA PHE A 222 3.59 -12.82 9.89
C PHE A 222 4.47 -12.53 11.11
N PRO A 223 5.48 -13.34 11.47
CA PRO A 223 6.37 -13.01 12.59
C PRO A 223 7.11 -11.68 12.38
N GLY A 224 7.63 -11.45 11.16
CA GLY A 224 8.33 -10.22 10.82
C GLY A 224 7.40 -9.00 10.84
N LEU A 225 6.17 -9.15 10.30
CA LEU A 225 5.16 -8.10 10.33
C LEU A 225 4.77 -7.74 11.77
N LEU A 226 4.53 -8.74 12.63
CA LEU A 226 4.20 -8.51 14.04
C LEU A 226 5.32 -7.78 14.77
N ALA A 227 6.58 -8.20 14.58
CA ALA A 227 7.74 -7.53 15.19
C ALA A 227 7.85 -6.07 14.73
N THR A 228 7.64 -5.81 13.43
CA THR A 228 7.62 -4.46 12.84
C THR A 228 6.56 -3.59 13.49
N ILE A 229 5.35 -4.12 13.60
CA ILE A 229 4.20 -3.45 14.21
C ILE A 229 4.48 -3.12 15.68
N GLN A 230 5.01 -4.07 16.46
CA GLN A 230 5.32 -3.86 17.87
C GLN A 230 6.43 -2.81 18.06
N ARG A 231 7.42 -2.79 17.16
CA ARG A 231 8.53 -1.85 17.22
C ARG A 231 8.11 -0.43 16.85
N LEU A 232 7.41 -0.27 15.73
CA LEU A 232 7.06 1.04 15.18
C LEU A 232 5.76 1.60 15.75
N GLY A 233 4.81 0.73 16.10
CA GLY A 233 3.49 1.05 16.66
C GLY A 233 3.51 1.45 18.13
N LYS A 234 4.50 2.23 18.57
CA LYS A 234 4.58 2.74 19.94
C LYS A 234 3.35 3.62 20.22
N GLY A 235 2.40 3.11 21.01
CA GLY A 235 1.19 3.84 21.44
C GLY A 235 -0.16 3.15 21.17
N GLY A 236 -0.19 1.97 20.53
CA GLY A 236 -1.40 1.16 20.34
C GLY A 236 -1.78 0.32 21.56
N VAL A 237 -3.09 0.09 21.76
CA VAL A 237 -3.72 -0.56 22.93
C VAL A 237 -3.11 -1.96 23.20
N PRO A 238 -2.83 -2.32 24.48
CA PRO A 238 -2.37 -3.66 24.87
C PRO A 238 -3.38 -4.78 24.55
#